data_AF-A0A0H1B9V0-F1
#
_entry.id   AF-A0A0H1B9V0-F1
#
_cell.length_a   1.000
_cell.length_b   1.000
_cell.length_c   1.000
_cell.angle_alpha   90.00
_cell.angle_beta   90.00
_cell.angle_gamma   90.00
#
_symmetry.space_group_name_H-M   'P 1'
#
loop_
_entity.id
_entity.type
_entity.pdbx_description
1 polymer ?
#
loop_
_entity_poly.entity_id
_entity_poly.type
_entity_poly.pdbx_seq_one_letter_code
_entity_poly.pdbx_strand_id
1 'polypeptide(L)'
;MPSELEELVEFLHHGNSQIRQIACENLLEFSISQPSLFKVHQLLPVRDLKLLVRDYTPIAKNALTILINLSGDEEVLKELAEDDAFLETLLGKVTNKKEPHANEIAMLLANLAKSDSFKRIITLTRSVPKDVSDSPNALDQLMDCFIKGQDGGINKTPDANYDYLAY
;
A
#
# COMPACT_ATOMS: atom_id res chain seq x y z
N MET A 1 -28.82 6.73 12.99
CA MET A 1 -28.25 5.38 13.19
C MET A 1 -27.27 5.17 12.06
N PRO A 2 -26.01 4.84 12.33
CA PRO A 2 -25.09 4.45 11.28
C PRO A 2 -25.65 3.20 10.56
N SER A 3 -25.38 3.05 9.28
CA SER A 3 -25.64 1.79 8.58
C SER A 3 -24.68 0.70 9.07
N GLU A 4 -25.02 -0.58 8.87
CA GLU A 4 -24.15 -1.71 9.22
C GLU A 4 -22.75 -1.58 8.58
N LEU A 5 -22.66 -1.00 7.38
CA LEU A 5 -21.40 -0.75 6.68
C LEU A 5 -20.60 0.39 7.31
N GLU A 6 -21.26 1.45 7.79
CA GLU A 6 -20.58 2.54 8.51
C GLU A 6 -20.02 2.05 9.85
N GLU A 7 -20.75 1.18 10.57
CA GLU A 7 -20.22 0.55 11.79
C GLU A 7 -19.02 -0.37 11.49
N LEU A 8 -19.05 -1.07 10.35
CA LEU A 8 -17.96 -1.96 9.94
C LEU A 8 -16.65 -1.19 9.67
N VAL A 9 -16.74 0.03 9.13
CA VAL A 9 -15.60 0.91 8.88
C VAL A 9 -14.89 1.32 10.17
N GLU A 10 -15.65 1.59 11.23
CA GLU A 10 -15.09 1.96 12.56
C GLU A 10 -14.20 0.84 13.14
N PHE A 11 -14.39 -0.41 12.71
CA PHE A 11 -13.56 -1.52 13.16
C PHE A 11 -12.16 -1.57 12.54
N LEU A 12 -11.86 -0.73 11.53
CA LEU A 12 -10.52 -0.67 10.92
C LEU A 12 -9.43 -0.18 11.90
N HIS A 13 -9.76 0.68 12.86
CA HIS A 13 -8.83 1.14 13.89
C HIS A 13 -9.03 0.45 15.26
N HIS A 14 -9.80 -0.63 15.31
CA HIS A 14 -10.07 -1.33 16.56
C HIS A 14 -8.79 -1.96 17.15
N GLY A 15 -8.60 -1.94 18.47
CA GLY A 15 -7.36 -2.44 19.12
C GLY A 15 -7.11 -3.95 18.94
N ASN A 16 -8.16 -4.74 18.74
CA ASN A 16 -8.08 -6.19 18.50
C ASN A 16 -7.84 -6.51 17.01
N SER A 17 -6.72 -7.16 16.72
CA SER A 17 -6.32 -7.57 15.37
C SER A 17 -7.33 -8.47 14.65
N GLN A 18 -8.02 -9.38 15.35
CA GLN A 18 -9.04 -10.25 14.72
C GLN A 18 -10.24 -9.44 14.23
N ILE A 19 -10.64 -8.41 14.98
CA ILE A 19 -11.74 -7.52 14.59
C ILE A 19 -11.34 -6.73 13.35
N ARG A 20 -10.12 -6.19 13.31
CA ARG A 20 -9.59 -5.50 12.12
C ARG A 20 -9.53 -6.41 10.90
N GLN A 21 -9.14 -7.68 11.08
CA GLN A 21 -9.11 -8.65 9.99
C GLN A 21 -10.49 -8.87 9.39
N ILE A 22 -11.47 -9.18 10.24
CA ILE A 22 -12.85 -9.41 9.81
C ILE A 22 -13.40 -8.15 9.13
N ALA A 23 -13.16 -6.97 9.69
CA ALA A 23 -13.58 -5.71 9.09
C ALA A 23 -12.97 -5.51 7.69
N CYS A 24 -11.65 -5.64 7.57
CA CYS A 24 -10.94 -5.46 6.31
C CYS A 24 -11.36 -6.49 5.25
N GLU A 25 -11.62 -7.74 5.65
CA GLU A 25 -12.12 -8.79 4.77
C GLU A 25 -13.53 -8.49 4.23
N ASN A 26 -14.45 -8.09 5.10
CA ASN A 26 -15.82 -7.76 4.69
C ASN A 26 -15.90 -6.43 3.90
N LEU A 27 -14.93 -5.53 4.09
CA LEU A 27 -14.89 -4.24 3.38
C LEU A 27 -14.30 -4.34 1.96
N LEU A 28 -13.66 -5.46 1.59
CA LEU A 28 -12.98 -5.61 0.30
C LEU A 28 -13.88 -5.33 -0.91
N GLU A 29 -15.05 -5.96 -0.99
CA GLU A 29 -15.97 -5.79 -2.13
C GLU A 29 -16.56 -4.37 -2.23
N PHE A 30 -16.65 -3.68 -1.10
CA PHE A 30 -17.16 -2.32 -1.03
C PHE A 30 -16.15 -1.28 -1.51
N SER A 31 -14.86 -1.62 -1.55
CA SER A 31 -13.85 -0.75 -2.17
C SER A 31 -14.08 -0.52 -3.67
N ILE A 32 -14.81 -1.43 -4.32
CA ILE A 32 -15.21 -1.32 -5.74
C ILE A 32 -16.67 -0.87 -5.85
N SER A 33 -17.58 -1.51 -5.10
CA SER A 33 -19.02 -1.27 -5.26
C SER A 33 -19.53 -0.01 -4.57
N GLN A 34 -18.90 0.43 -3.48
CA GLN A 34 -19.31 1.59 -2.65
C GLN A 34 -18.10 2.39 -2.11
N PRO A 35 -17.21 2.92 -2.98
CA PRO A 35 -15.97 3.56 -2.57
C PRO A 35 -16.16 4.80 -1.66
N SER A 36 -17.32 5.45 -1.72
CA SER A 36 -17.68 6.58 -0.84
C SER A 36 -17.65 6.23 0.65
N LEU A 37 -17.83 4.96 1.00
CA LEU A 37 -17.77 4.46 2.38
C LEU A 37 -16.42 4.75 3.03
N PHE A 38 -15.33 4.79 2.24
CA PHE A 38 -13.98 5.03 2.74
C PHE A 38 -13.63 6.52 2.84
N LYS A 39 -14.52 7.41 2.39
CA LYS A 39 -14.30 8.85 2.37
C LYS A 39 -14.93 9.59 3.57
N VAL A 40 -15.63 8.86 4.44
CA VAL A 40 -16.25 9.41 5.65
C VAL A 40 -15.21 9.98 6.61
N HIS A 41 -15.65 10.89 7.49
CA HIS A 41 -14.82 11.49 8.53
C HIS A 41 -13.49 12.03 7.98
N GLN A 42 -13.55 12.72 6.83
CA GLN A 42 -12.40 13.29 6.13
C GLN A 42 -11.35 12.25 5.75
N LEU A 43 -11.77 11.12 5.16
CA LEU A 43 -10.88 10.00 4.79
C LEU A 43 -10.25 9.24 5.99
N LEU A 44 -10.86 9.25 7.17
CA LEU A 44 -10.39 8.45 8.31
C LEU A 44 -10.16 6.97 7.92
N PRO A 45 -11.05 6.30 7.17
CA PRO A 45 -10.86 4.90 6.81
C PRO A 45 -9.62 4.67 5.94
N VAL A 46 -9.32 5.60 5.02
CA VAL A 46 -8.11 5.55 4.19
C VAL A 46 -6.86 5.67 5.08
N ARG A 47 -6.89 6.54 6.10
CA ARG A 47 -5.79 6.69 7.05
C ARG A 47 -5.61 5.45 7.91
N ASP A 48 -6.70 4.82 8.33
CA ASP A 48 -6.63 3.55 9.06
C ASP A 48 -6.03 2.45 8.18
N LEU A 49 -6.46 2.34 6.91
CA LEU A 49 -5.91 1.38 5.95
C LEU A 49 -4.39 1.59 5.72
N LYS A 50 -3.90 2.83 5.68
CA LYS A 50 -2.45 3.12 5.62
C LYS A 50 -1.69 2.47 6.77
N LEU A 51 -2.25 2.52 7.98
CA LEU A 51 -1.65 1.88 9.17
C LEU A 51 -1.72 0.35 9.06
N LEU A 52 -2.82 -0.19 8.55
CA LEU A 52 -3.04 -1.64 8.41
C LEU A 52 -2.11 -2.31 7.41
N VAL A 53 -1.51 -1.57 6.47
CA VAL A 53 -0.42 -2.09 5.61
C VAL A 53 0.79 -2.59 6.44
N ARG A 54 0.97 -2.10 7.68
CA ARG A 54 2.04 -2.51 8.60
C ARG A 54 1.66 -3.67 9.51
N ASP A 55 0.40 -4.10 9.48
CA ASP A 55 -0.11 -5.17 10.32
C ASP A 55 0.33 -6.55 9.80
N TYR A 56 -0.11 -7.64 10.43
CA TYR A 56 0.23 -8.99 9.99
C TYR A 56 -0.36 -9.32 8.60
N THR A 57 0.27 -10.30 7.94
CA THR A 57 0.17 -10.56 6.50
C THR A 57 -1.25 -10.54 5.89
N PRO A 58 -2.27 -11.23 6.43
CA PRO A 58 -3.62 -11.22 5.85
C PRO A 58 -4.28 -9.84 5.88
N ILE A 59 -4.11 -9.07 6.96
CA ILE A 59 -4.67 -7.71 7.06
C ILE A 59 -3.97 -6.80 6.06
N ALA A 60 -2.64 -6.84 6.01
CA ALA A 60 -1.87 -6.01 5.10
C ALA A 60 -2.28 -6.25 3.63
N LYS A 61 -2.56 -7.49 3.24
CA LYS A 61 -3.03 -7.84 1.89
C LYS A 61 -4.36 -7.16 1.55
N ASN A 62 -5.33 -7.28 2.45
CA ASN A 62 -6.66 -6.72 2.24
C ASN A 62 -6.60 -5.19 2.23
N ALA A 63 -5.82 -4.59 3.13
CA ALA A 63 -5.61 -3.15 3.17
C ALA A 63 -4.97 -2.63 1.87
N LEU A 64 -3.91 -3.29 1.37
CA LEU A 64 -3.29 -2.95 0.09
C LEU A 64 -4.29 -3.04 -1.06
N THR A 65 -5.06 -4.13 -1.14
CA THR A 65 -6.08 -4.33 -2.19
C THR A 65 -7.13 -3.21 -2.17
N ILE A 66 -7.64 -2.85 -0.99
CA ILE A 66 -8.61 -1.76 -0.85
C ILE A 66 -7.98 -0.44 -1.30
N LEU A 67 -6.76 -0.12 -0.86
CA LEU A 67 -6.08 1.11 -1.25
C LEU A 67 -5.82 1.19 -2.76
N ILE A 68 -5.46 0.08 -3.40
CA ILE A 68 -5.32 -0.01 -4.86
C ILE A 68 -6.64 0.37 -5.54
N ASN A 69 -7.75 -0.25 -5.13
CA ASN A 69 -9.07 0.01 -5.71
C ASN A 69 -9.51 1.48 -5.54
N LEU A 70 -9.23 2.07 -4.37
CA LEU A 70 -9.63 3.44 -4.06
C LEU A 70 -8.70 4.51 -4.69
N SER A 71 -7.44 4.18 -4.96
CA SER A 71 -6.43 5.13 -5.45
C SER A 71 -6.65 5.64 -6.90
N GLY A 72 -7.75 5.24 -7.55
CA GLY A 72 -8.24 5.90 -8.76
C GLY A 72 -9.01 7.20 -8.51
N ASP A 73 -9.49 7.44 -7.28
CA ASP A 73 -10.13 8.69 -6.88
C ASP A 73 -9.08 9.75 -6.54
N GLU A 74 -9.26 10.98 -7.02
CA GLU A 74 -8.26 12.06 -6.88
C GLU A 74 -8.01 12.45 -5.41
N GLU A 75 -9.05 12.45 -4.58
CA GLU A 75 -8.94 12.83 -3.17
C GLU A 75 -8.16 11.77 -2.38
N VAL A 76 -8.45 10.50 -2.65
CA VAL A 76 -7.72 9.37 -2.05
C VAL A 76 -6.28 9.33 -2.55
N LEU A 77 -6.07 9.46 -3.87
CA LEU A 77 -4.74 9.50 -4.46
C LEU A 77 -3.87 10.58 -3.82
N LYS A 78 -4.43 11.77 -3.60
CA LYS A 78 -3.75 12.87 -2.91
C LYS A 78 -3.40 12.52 -1.46
N GLU A 79 -4.34 12.01 -0.68
CA GLU A 79 -4.13 11.61 0.73
C GLU A 79 -3.05 10.51 0.90
N LEU A 80 -2.91 9.62 -0.09
CA LEU A 80 -1.87 8.59 -0.09
C LEU A 80 -0.54 9.13 -0.59
N ALA A 81 -0.55 9.86 -1.70
CA ALA A 81 0.67 10.30 -2.36
C ALA A 81 1.38 11.42 -1.59
N GLU A 82 0.68 12.29 -0.85
CA GLU A 82 1.29 13.37 -0.07
C GLU A 82 1.83 12.91 1.31
N ASP A 83 1.58 11.66 1.72
CA ASP A 83 2.02 11.12 3.02
C ASP A 83 3.42 10.48 2.93
N ASP A 84 4.44 11.20 3.40
CA ASP A 84 5.83 10.73 3.40
C ASP A 84 6.05 9.50 4.30
N ALA A 85 5.33 9.37 5.41
CA ALA A 85 5.48 8.23 6.31
C ALA A 85 4.89 6.96 5.69
N PHE A 86 3.79 7.12 4.96
CA PHE A 86 3.20 6.02 4.18
C PHE A 86 4.08 5.63 3.00
N LEU A 87 4.64 6.61 2.27
CA LEU A 87 5.57 6.34 1.19
C LEU A 87 6.81 5.58 1.69
N GLU A 88 7.41 6.00 2.81
CA GLU A 88 8.54 5.27 3.41
C GLU A 88 8.14 3.85 3.86
N THR A 89 6.89 3.66 4.33
CA THR A 89 6.37 2.33 4.64
C THR A 89 6.32 1.44 3.40
N LEU A 90 5.78 1.94 2.28
CA LEU A 90 5.73 1.19 1.02
C LEU A 90 7.14 0.89 0.49
N LEU A 91 8.04 1.87 0.47
CA LEU A 91 9.42 1.69 0.02
C LEU A 91 10.21 0.71 0.90
N GLY A 92 10.02 0.76 2.21
CA GLY A 92 10.61 -0.19 3.15
C GLY A 92 10.10 -1.62 2.94
N LYS A 93 8.81 -1.79 2.66
CA LYS A 93 8.21 -3.11 2.43
C LYS A 93 8.56 -3.67 1.05
N VAL A 94 8.47 -2.89 -0.02
CA VAL A 94 8.79 -3.37 -1.38
C VAL A 94 10.26 -3.80 -1.53
N THR A 95 11.16 -3.15 -0.79
CA THR A 95 12.58 -3.52 -0.72
C THR A 95 12.91 -4.61 0.30
N ASN A 96 11.91 -5.17 1.00
CA ASN A 96 12.10 -6.28 1.92
C ASN A 96 11.90 -7.62 1.22
N LYS A 97 12.97 -8.45 1.20
CA LYS A 97 12.97 -9.80 0.59
C LYS A 97 11.93 -10.76 1.16
N LYS A 98 11.42 -10.48 2.36
CA LYS A 98 10.42 -11.29 3.06
C LYS A 98 9.00 -10.72 2.93
N GLU A 99 8.80 -9.67 2.16
CA GLU A 99 7.48 -9.07 1.98
C GLU A 99 6.62 -9.91 1.03
N PRO A 100 5.60 -10.63 1.49
CA PRO A 100 4.82 -11.50 0.61
C PRO A 100 3.99 -10.72 -0.42
N HIS A 101 3.72 -9.43 -0.19
CA HIS A 101 2.80 -8.60 -1.00
C HIS A 101 3.53 -7.56 -1.85
N ALA A 102 4.72 -7.91 -2.36
CA ALA A 102 5.51 -6.99 -3.19
C ALA A 102 4.75 -6.56 -4.46
N ASN A 103 3.95 -7.46 -5.03
CA ASN A 103 3.13 -7.20 -6.20
C ASN A 103 2.07 -6.13 -5.91
N GLU A 104 1.29 -6.27 -4.83
CA GLU A 104 0.28 -5.28 -4.43
C GLU A 104 0.90 -3.93 -4.07
N ILE A 105 2.07 -3.92 -3.44
CA ILE A 105 2.79 -2.66 -3.17
C ILE A 105 3.23 -1.99 -4.48
N ALA A 106 3.75 -2.76 -5.44
CA ALA A 106 4.11 -2.24 -6.76
C ALA A 106 2.89 -1.67 -7.51
N MET A 107 1.75 -2.35 -7.46
CA MET A 107 0.48 -1.85 -8.01
C MET A 107 0.06 -0.52 -7.37
N LEU A 108 0.15 -0.42 -6.04
CA LEU A 108 -0.20 0.82 -5.35
C LEU A 108 0.77 1.94 -5.71
N LEU A 109 2.08 1.68 -5.74
CA LEU A 109 3.09 2.67 -6.16
C LEU A 109 2.85 3.18 -7.59
N ALA A 110 2.46 2.31 -8.52
CA ALA A 110 2.10 2.69 -9.88
C ALA A 110 0.88 3.63 -9.92
N ASN A 111 -0.10 3.42 -9.04
CA ASN A 111 -1.21 4.37 -8.89
C ASN A 111 -0.74 5.70 -8.28
N LEU A 112 0.12 5.67 -7.25
CA LEU A 112 0.65 6.90 -6.64
C LEU A 112 1.47 7.73 -7.63
N ALA A 113 2.18 7.09 -8.57
CA ALA A 113 2.96 7.76 -9.61
C ALA A 113 2.14 8.67 -10.54
N LYS A 114 0.80 8.52 -10.56
CA LYS A 114 -0.11 9.40 -11.28
C LYS A 114 -0.29 10.76 -10.60
N SER A 115 0.09 10.89 -9.32
CA SER A 115 0.09 12.16 -8.60
C SER A 115 1.37 12.95 -8.88
N ASP A 116 1.25 14.25 -9.15
CA ASP A 116 2.40 15.14 -9.29
C ASP A 116 3.27 15.17 -8.01
N SER A 117 2.67 14.99 -6.84
CA SER A 117 3.39 14.95 -5.56
C SER A 117 4.41 13.80 -5.52
N PHE A 118 4.16 12.69 -6.23
CA PHE A 118 5.01 11.50 -6.24
C PHE A 118 6.33 11.74 -6.97
N LYS A 119 6.44 12.77 -7.82
CA LYS A 119 7.69 13.15 -8.52
C LYS A 119 8.86 13.39 -7.56
N ARG A 120 8.59 13.70 -6.29
CA ARG A 120 9.62 13.82 -5.24
C ARG A 120 10.46 12.56 -5.04
N ILE A 121 9.95 11.38 -5.45
CA ILE A 121 10.69 10.12 -5.39
C ILE A 121 12.01 10.16 -6.18
N ILE A 122 12.09 11.01 -7.22
CA ILE A 122 13.28 11.18 -8.06
C ILE A 122 14.49 11.67 -7.25
N THR A 123 14.25 12.52 -6.25
CA THR A 123 15.30 13.10 -5.40
C THR A 123 15.28 12.58 -3.97
N LEU A 124 14.34 11.68 -3.65
CA LEU A 124 14.18 11.13 -2.31
C LEU A 124 15.34 10.18 -1.99
N THR A 125 16.07 10.49 -0.93
CA THR A 125 17.09 9.60 -0.36
C THR A 125 16.58 8.90 0.89
N ARG A 126 16.88 7.61 1.04
CA ARG A 126 16.49 6.79 2.19
C ARG A 126 17.57 5.76 2.54
N SER A 127 17.32 4.98 3.59
CA SER A 127 18.23 3.89 3.98
C SER A 127 18.47 2.91 2.83
N VAL A 128 19.70 2.43 2.70
CA VAL A 128 20.10 1.48 1.65
C VAL A 128 19.60 0.08 2.04
N PRO A 129 18.70 -0.55 1.27
CA PRO A 129 18.15 -1.86 1.60
C PRO A 129 19.19 -2.94 1.30
N LYS A 130 19.72 -3.54 2.36
CA LYS A 130 20.77 -4.56 2.29
C LYS A 130 20.37 -5.69 1.32
N ASP A 131 21.31 -6.08 0.47
CA ASP A 131 21.19 -7.16 -0.50
C ASP A 131 20.12 -6.92 -1.59
N VAL A 132 19.53 -5.72 -1.69
CA VAL A 132 18.57 -5.33 -2.72
C VAL A 132 19.13 -4.20 -3.59
N SER A 133 19.61 -3.12 -2.97
CA SER A 133 20.21 -1.97 -3.66
C SER A 133 21.43 -1.48 -2.92
N ASP A 134 22.35 -0.85 -3.65
CA ASP A 134 23.51 -0.13 -3.10
C ASP A 134 23.30 1.40 -3.14
N SER A 135 22.19 1.87 -3.72
CA SER A 135 21.89 3.29 -3.85
C SER A 135 21.03 3.81 -2.69
N PRO A 136 21.31 5.03 -2.18
CA PRO A 136 20.42 5.71 -1.26
C PRO A 136 19.18 6.32 -1.94
N ASN A 137 19.15 6.47 -3.29
CA ASN A 137 18.02 7.08 -3.98
C ASN A 137 16.85 6.10 -4.08
N ALA A 138 15.64 6.54 -3.69
CA ALA A 138 14.45 5.70 -3.69
C ALA A 138 14.09 5.17 -5.09
N LEU A 139 14.24 5.99 -6.14
CA LEU A 139 13.97 5.56 -7.51
C LEU A 139 14.96 4.47 -7.99
N ASP A 140 16.24 4.60 -7.64
CA ASP A 140 17.24 3.56 -7.95
C ASP A 140 16.90 2.26 -7.22
N GLN A 141 16.43 2.33 -5.97
CA GLN A 141 16.00 1.15 -5.22
C GLN A 141 14.79 0.46 -5.85
N LEU A 142 13.82 1.22 -6.38
CA LEU A 142 12.70 0.65 -7.13
C LEU A 142 13.14 0.03 -8.45
N MET A 143 14.07 0.66 -9.17
CA MET A 143 14.65 0.10 -10.39
C MET A 143 15.41 -1.20 -10.10
N ASP A 144 16.17 -1.25 -9.02
CA ASP A 144 16.84 -2.46 -8.55
C ASP A 144 15.85 -3.56 -8.18
N CYS A 145 14.73 -3.22 -7.52
CA CYS A 145 13.62 -4.15 -7.27
C CYS A 145 13.07 -4.71 -8.58
N PHE A 146 12.82 -3.87 -9.58
CA PHE A 146 12.31 -4.28 -10.88
C PHE A 146 13.29 -5.21 -11.62
N ILE A 147 14.57 -4.87 -11.70
CA ILE A 147 15.57 -5.63 -12.46
C ILE A 147 15.96 -6.92 -11.74
N LYS A 148 16.32 -6.84 -10.45
CA LYS A 148 16.82 -7.99 -9.68
C LYS A 148 15.68 -8.86 -9.14
N GLY A 149 14.45 -8.36 -9.13
CA GLY A 149 13.27 -9.08 -8.69
C GLY A 149 12.70 -10.04 -9.73
N GLN A 150 13.11 -9.93 -10.99
CA GLN A 150 12.74 -10.88 -12.04
C GLN A 150 13.09 -12.31 -11.63
N ASP A 151 12.24 -13.26 -12.01
CA ASP A 151 12.38 -14.70 -11.71
C ASP A 151 12.62 -15.03 -10.22
N GLY A 152 12.17 -14.17 -9.30
CA GLY A 152 12.26 -14.39 -7.86
C GLY A 152 13.64 -14.10 -7.25
N GLY A 153 14.48 -13.27 -7.90
CA GLY A 153 15.84 -12.97 -7.45
C GLY A 153 15.95 -12.23 -6.12
N ILE A 154 14.96 -11.37 -5.80
CA ILE A 154 14.87 -10.68 -4.50
C ILE A 154 13.94 -11.41 -3.55
N ASN A 155 12.75 -11.80 -4.04
CA ASN A 155 11.67 -12.35 -3.25
C ASN A 155 11.30 -13.73 -3.79
N LYS A 156 11.34 -14.75 -2.91
CA LYS A 156 11.05 -16.14 -3.28
C LYS A 156 9.60 -16.54 -3.00
N THR A 157 8.77 -15.61 -2.53
CA THR A 157 7.35 -15.87 -2.31
C THR A 157 6.69 -16.11 -3.66
N PRO A 158 5.89 -17.18 -3.83
CA PRO A 158 5.10 -17.37 -5.04
C PRO A 158 4.26 -16.13 -5.33
N ASP A 159 4.17 -15.75 -6.61
CA ASP A 159 3.40 -14.59 -7.10
C ASP A 159 3.93 -13.20 -6.67
N ALA A 160 4.97 -13.12 -5.84
CA ALA A 160 5.64 -11.86 -5.54
C ALA A 160 6.58 -11.47 -6.69
N ASN A 161 6.13 -10.50 -7.49
CA ASN A 161 6.91 -9.89 -8.56
C ASN A 161 6.90 -8.35 -8.42
N TYR A 162 7.60 -7.68 -9.32
CA TYR A 162 7.77 -6.23 -9.33
C TYR A 162 7.30 -5.59 -10.65
N ASP A 163 6.52 -6.31 -11.46
CA ASP A 163 6.22 -5.95 -12.84
C ASP A 163 5.43 -4.64 -12.93
N TYR A 164 4.61 -4.35 -11.92
CA TYR A 164 3.84 -3.11 -11.84
C TYR A 164 4.70 -1.84 -11.67
N LEU A 165 5.98 -1.96 -11.32
CA LEU A 165 6.89 -0.80 -11.30
C LEU A 165 7.19 -0.22 -12.70
N ALA A 166 6.80 -0.93 -13.77
CA ALA A 166 6.94 -0.46 -15.15
C ALA A 166 5.75 0.39 -15.65
N TYR A 167 4.68 0.54 -14.85
CA TYR A 167 3.44 1.24 -15.22
C TYR A 167 3.42 2.72 -14.80
#